data_AF-A0A941F8W2-F1
#
_entry.id   AF-A0A941F8W2-F1
#
_cell.length_a   1.000
_cell.length_b   1.000
_cell.length_c   1.000
_cell.angle_alpha   90.00
_cell.angle_beta   90.00
_cell.angle_gamma   90.00
#
_symmetry.space_group_name_H-M   'P 1'
#
loop_
_entity.id
_entity.type
_entity.pdbx_description
1 polymer ?
#
loop_
_entity_poly.entity_id
_entity_poly.type
_entity_poly.pdbx_seq_one_letter_code
_entity_poly.pdbx_strand_id
1 'polypeptide(L)'
;MQDVRKRWHRPFARHLAIHRKGVKALFVPHDYREPDGTWAVDLARENPLAVLVTNGSADDGPYATHLPVIFQPSTEGDPEQLPGTTLLGHMNRANPHWRSLRDGMPVLVVFTGPHAYVSPSVYEESPAAPTWNFTSVHVHGTLRRIEPDRSADDTLDVITATVRAYESRFGRNWDMSDSIEYFRRIQPAVGAFRIDVTRAESMFKLSQEKDQETRKRVQHSFEQSNSRRHHEVAELMERLP
;
A
#
# COMPACT_ATOMS: atom_id res chain seq x y z
N MET A 1 -59.06 -41.39 16.85
CA MET A 1 -57.63 -41.13 17.06
C MET A 1 -57.42 -39.62 16.87
N GLN A 2 -57.59 -38.72 17.84
CA GLN A 2 -56.89 -38.61 19.14
C GLN A 2 -55.42 -39.02 18.99
N ASP A 3 -54.39 -38.26 19.32
CA ASP A 3 -54.13 -37.03 20.08
C ASP A 3 -52.61 -36.85 19.81
N VAL A 4 -51.96 -35.69 19.64
CA VAL A 4 -51.44 -34.84 20.72
C VAL A 4 -50.68 -33.71 19.99
N ARG A 5 -51.19 -32.48 20.07
CA ARG A 5 -50.40 -31.25 19.83
C ARG A 5 -50.82 -30.20 20.84
N LYS A 6 -50.02 -30.05 21.90
CA LYS A 6 -49.87 -28.94 22.87
C LYS A 6 -48.60 -29.33 23.68
N ARG A 7 -47.63 -28.51 24.03
CA ARG A 7 -47.66 -27.07 24.38
C ARG A 7 -46.21 -26.55 24.64
N TRP A 8 -45.96 -25.30 24.24
CA TRP A 8 -45.20 -24.23 24.92
C TRP A 8 -43.67 -24.00 24.75
N HIS A 9 -43.35 -22.74 24.36
CA HIS A 9 -42.36 -21.77 24.90
C HIS A 9 -40.86 -22.14 24.93
N ARG A 10 -39.86 -21.30 24.61
CA ARG A 10 -39.67 -19.91 24.14
C ARG A 10 -38.16 -19.79 23.70
N PRO A 11 -37.59 -18.61 23.36
CA PRO A 11 -36.62 -18.43 22.28
C PRO A 11 -35.16 -18.60 22.69
N PHE A 12 -34.29 -18.94 21.73
CA PHE A 12 -32.88 -18.59 21.82
C PHE A 12 -32.42 -17.98 20.50
N ALA A 13 -32.42 -16.66 20.47
CA ALA A 13 -31.52 -15.91 19.60
C ALA A 13 -30.09 -16.29 20.00
N ARG A 14 -29.44 -17.12 19.19
CA ARG A 14 -27.98 -17.22 19.19
C ARG A 14 -27.48 -16.32 18.08
N HIS A 15 -27.04 -15.14 18.49
CA HIS A 15 -26.17 -14.27 17.72
C HIS A 15 -24.92 -15.09 17.37
N LEU A 16 -24.91 -15.70 16.19
CA LEU A 16 -23.72 -16.35 15.66
C LEU A 16 -22.82 -15.20 15.17
N ALA A 17 -21.95 -14.72 16.05
CA ALA A 17 -20.81 -13.92 15.65
C ALA A 17 -19.91 -14.83 14.80
N ILE A 18 -20.20 -14.87 13.49
CA ILE A 18 -19.29 -15.44 12.51
C ILE A 18 -18.07 -14.53 12.55
N HIS A 19 -17.06 -14.93 13.31
CA HIS A 19 -15.69 -14.46 13.12
C HIS A 19 -15.31 -14.90 11.71
N ARG A 20 -15.59 -14.04 10.71
CA ARG A 20 -15.03 -14.20 9.37
C ARG A 20 -13.53 -14.15 9.56
N LYS A 21 -12.86 -15.31 9.52
CA LYS A 21 -11.42 -15.39 9.26
C LYS A 21 -11.16 -14.41 8.11
N GLY A 22 -10.41 -13.34 8.39
CA GLY A 22 -10.22 -12.25 7.45
C GLY A 22 -9.83 -12.83 6.09
N VAL A 23 -10.59 -12.49 5.05
CA VAL A 23 -10.25 -12.88 3.68
C VAL A 23 -8.88 -12.28 3.40
N LYS A 24 -7.82 -13.10 3.31
CA LYS A 24 -6.52 -12.64 2.80
C LYS A 24 -6.75 -12.16 1.38
N ALA A 25 -6.61 -10.85 1.14
CA ALA A 25 -6.92 -10.27 -0.16
C ALA A 25 -5.78 -10.50 -1.17
N LEU A 26 -4.56 -10.73 -0.67
CA LEU A 26 -3.40 -11.11 -1.45
C LEU A 26 -2.95 -12.54 -1.07
N PHE A 27 -2.73 -13.38 -2.08
CA PHE A 27 -2.10 -14.69 -1.88
C PHE A 27 -0.58 -14.53 -1.84
N VAL A 28 0.02 -14.81 -0.68
CA VAL A 28 1.47 -14.72 -0.48
C VAL A 28 2.04 -16.10 -0.10
N PRO A 29 2.73 -16.79 -1.03
CA PRO A 29 3.51 -17.99 -0.73
C PRO A 29 4.47 -17.75 0.43
N HIS A 30 4.79 -18.83 1.16
CA HIS A 30 5.66 -18.76 2.34
C HIS A 30 6.99 -18.06 2.01
N ASP A 31 7.63 -18.46 0.90
CA ASP A 31 8.95 -17.97 0.53
C ASP A 31 8.95 -16.49 0.17
N TYR A 32 7.79 -15.91 -0.20
CA TYR A 32 7.68 -14.53 -0.69
C TYR A 32 7.21 -13.53 0.37
N ARG A 33 7.14 -13.96 1.62
CA ARG A 33 6.82 -13.07 2.75
C ARG A 33 8.00 -12.18 3.07
N GLU A 34 7.69 -11.00 3.57
CA GLU A 34 8.68 -10.13 4.19
C GLU A 34 9.40 -10.86 5.34
N PRO A 35 10.73 -10.64 5.53
CA PRO A 35 11.46 -11.16 6.68
C PRO A 35 10.87 -10.67 8.01
N ASP A 36 10.50 -9.39 8.06
CA ASP A 36 9.83 -8.73 9.17
C ASP A 36 9.01 -7.52 8.66
N GLY A 37 8.21 -6.92 9.55
CA GLY A 37 7.29 -5.83 9.22
C GLY A 37 7.96 -4.56 8.68
N THR A 38 9.25 -4.34 8.97
CA THR A 38 9.97 -3.12 8.56
C THR A 38 10.20 -3.09 7.06
N TRP A 39 10.35 -4.25 6.41
CA TRP A 39 10.50 -4.33 4.95
C TRP A 39 9.29 -3.77 4.20
N ALA A 40 8.09 -4.03 4.69
CA ALA A 40 6.87 -3.50 4.10
C ALA A 40 6.74 -1.98 4.33
N VAL A 41 7.18 -1.50 5.49
CA VAL A 41 7.25 -0.07 5.81
C VAL A 41 8.24 0.65 4.90
N ASP A 42 9.45 0.12 4.77
CA ASP A 42 10.50 0.64 3.90
C ASP A 42 10.03 0.68 2.45
N LEU A 43 9.46 -0.41 1.94
CA LEU A 43 8.96 -0.45 0.56
C LEU A 43 7.90 0.63 0.31
N ALA A 44 6.93 0.78 1.21
CA ALA A 44 5.88 1.79 1.09
C ALA A 44 6.46 3.22 1.13
N ARG A 45 7.45 3.44 2.00
CA ARG A 45 8.14 4.73 2.13
C ARG A 45 9.00 5.07 0.93
N GLU A 46 9.72 4.10 0.38
CA GLU A 46 10.62 4.27 -0.76
C GLU A 46 9.84 4.45 -2.07
N ASN A 47 8.62 3.90 -2.16
CA ASN A 47 7.77 3.91 -3.34
C ASN A 47 6.43 4.63 -3.13
N PRO A 48 6.44 5.92 -2.72
CA PRO A 48 5.26 6.61 -2.20
C PRO A 48 4.26 7.06 -3.27
N LEU A 49 4.58 6.92 -4.57
CA LEU A 49 3.59 7.07 -5.64
C LEU A 49 2.74 5.80 -5.72
N ALA A 50 1.76 5.71 -4.82
CA ALA A 50 0.89 4.55 -4.67
C ALA A 50 -0.35 4.64 -5.56
N VAL A 51 -1.10 3.54 -5.64
CA VAL A 51 -2.45 3.50 -6.22
C VAL A 51 -3.47 3.38 -5.11
N LEU A 52 -4.28 4.42 -4.91
CA LEU A 52 -5.48 4.33 -4.08
C LEU A 52 -6.59 3.68 -4.90
N VAL A 53 -7.20 2.63 -4.36
CA VAL A 53 -8.30 1.88 -4.94
C VAL A 53 -9.50 1.90 -4.00
N THR A 54 -10.66 2.23 -4.54
CA THR A 54 -11.94 2.15 -3.83
C THR A 54 -13.01 1.50 -4.70
N ASN A 55 -13.99 0.87 -4.05
CA ASN A 55 -15.15 0.36 -4.76
C ASN A 55 -16.09 1.52 -5.12
N GLY A 56 -16.42 1.67 -6.40
CA GLY A 56 -17.52 2.50 -6.86
C GLY A 56 -18.86 1.76 -6.81
N SER A 57 -19.86 2.33 -7.48
CA SER A 57 -21.14 1.65 -7.70
C SER A 57 -20.97 0.46 -8.66
N ALA A 58 -22.02 -0.35 -8.83
CA ALA A 58 -22.01 -1.44 -9.80
C ALA A 58 -21.79 -0.94 -11.25
N ASP A 59 -22.27 0.27 -11.56
CA ASP A 59 -22.15 0.87 -12.89
C ASP A 59 -20.79 1.55 -13.09
N ASP A 60 -20.23 2.16 -12.04
CA ASP A 60 -18.95 2.87 -12.10
C ASP A 60 -17.73 1.94 -12.06
N GLY A 61 -17.87 0.76 -11.44
CA GLY A 61 -16.73 -0.11 -11.15
C GLY A 61 -15.77 0.47 -10.10
N PRO A 62 -14.59 -0.13 -9.90
CA PRO A 62 -13.61 0.39 -8.96
C PRO A 62 -12.94 1.67 -9.48
N TYR A 63 -12.70 2.62 -8.58
CA TYR A 63 -11.84 3.75 -8.86
C TYR A 63 -10.39 3.40 -8.54
N ALA A 64 -9.45 3.85 -9.37
CA ALA A 64 -8.02 3.78 -9.12
C ALA A 64 -7.37 5.13 -9.41
N THR A 65 -6.53 5.63 -8.51
CA THR A 65 -5.80 6.88 -8.72
C THR A 65 -4.37 6.74 -8.22
N HIS A 66 -3.41 7.05 -9.08
CA HIS A 66 -2.02 7.18 -8.70
C HIS A 66 -1.83 8.51 -7.99
N LEU A 67 -1.31 8.48 -6.75
CA LEU A 67 -1.08 9.68 -5.95
C LEU A 67 0.01 9.46 -4.90
N PRO A 68 0.71 10.54 -4.48
CA PRO A 68 1.60 10.51 -3.33
C PRO A 68 0.89 10.09 -2.04
N VAL A 69 1.32 9.00 -1.43
CA VAL A 69 0.90 8.55 -0.10
C VAL A 69 2.13 8.51 0.79
N ILE A 70 2.05 9.18 1.94
CA ILE A 70 3.13 9.24 2.92
C ILE A 70 2.65 8.74 4.28
N PHE A 71 3.57 8.34 5.15
CA PHE A 71 3.24 8.15 6.56
C PHE A 71 2.92 9.49 7.21
N GLN A 72 1.95 9.50 8.12
CA GLN A 72 1.74 10.64 8.99
C GLN A 72 3.00 10.85 9.85
N PRO A 73 3.60 12.06 9.85
CA PRO A 73 4.78 12.31 10.67
C PRO A 73 4.52 12.00 12.15
N SER A 74 5.47 11.33 12.80
CA SER A 74 5.42 10.95 14.21
C SER A 74 6.74 11.32 14.92
N THR A 75 6.66 11.65 16.21
CA THR A 75 7.84 11.88 17.06
C THR A 75 8.37 10.59 17.70
N GLU A 76 7.62 9.49 17.61
CA GLU A 76 7.96 8.19 18.22
C GLU A 76 8.90 7.34 17.35
N GLY A 77 9.39 7.90 16.24
CA GLY A 77 10.22 7.21 15.27
C GLY A 77 9.43 6.52 14.17
N ASP A 78 10.12 5.70 13.40
CA ASP A 78 9.53 4.95 12.30
C ASP A 78 8.73 3.75 12.80
N PRO A 79 7.57 3.46 12.21
CA PRO A 79 6.78 2.31 12.62
C PRO A 79 7.49 1.00 12.25
N GLU A 80 7.42 0.01 13.14
CA GLU A 80 7.99 -1.32 12.89
C GLU A 80 7.10 -2.20 11.98
N GLN A 81 5.86 -1.78 11.74
CA GLN A 81 4.90 -2.46 10.86
C GLN A 81 3.82 -1.49 10.35
N LEU A 82 3.11 -1.87 9.28
CA LEU A 82 2.04 -1.04 8.69
C LEU A 82 0.74 -0.99 9.51
N PRO A 83 0.18 -2.10 10.06
CA PRO A 83 -1.05 -2.05 10.84
C PRO A 83 -0.92 -1.18 12.10
N GLY A 84 -1.89 -0.28 12.29
CA GLY A 84 -1.89 0.71 13.37
C GLY A 84 -1.28 2.07 12.99
N THR A 85 -0.69 2.19 11.80
CA THR A 85 -0.17 3.47 11.28
C THR A 85 -1.27 4.30 10.62
N THR A 86 -0.99 5.59 10.42
CA THR A 86 -1.83 6.48 9.61
C THR A 86 -1.06 6.91 8.37
N LEU A 87 -1.69 6.78 7.20
CA LEU A 87 -1.16 7.30 5.95
C LEU A 87 -1.89 8.58 5.56
N LEU A 88 -1.18 9.52 4.95
CA LEU A 88 -1.72 10.77 4.42
C LEU A 88 -1.66 10.73 2.89
N GLY A 89 -2.70 11.25 2.25
CA GLY A 89 -2.74 11.45 0.81
C GLY A 89 -3.61 12.65 0.46
N HIS A 90 -3.45 13.12 -0.77
CA HIS A 90 -4.31 14.14 -1.31
C HIS A 90 -4.47 13.99 -2.83
N MET A 91 -5.56 14.52 -3.37
CA MET A 91 -5.81 14.55 -4.82
C MET A 91 -6.56 15.82 -5.21
N ASN A 92 -6.63 16.12 -6.50
CA ASN A 92 -7.46 17.24 -6.98
C ASN A 92 -8.95 16.92 -6.76
N ARG A 93 -9.72 17.84 -6.18
CA ARG A 93 -11.16 17.69 -5.93
C ARG A 93 -11.99 17.52 -7.21
N ALA A 94 -11.45 17.93 -8.36
CA ALA A 94 -12.06 17.71 -9.66
C ALA A 94 -11.96 16.24 -10.13
N ASN A 95 -11.07 15.43 -9.54
CA ASN A 95 -10.99 14.00 -9.83
C ASN A 95 -12.33 13.33 -9.43
N PRO A 96 -13.01 12.62 -10.36
CA PRO A 96 -14.23 11.88 -10.02
C PRO A 96 -14.06 10.93 -8.84
N HIS A 97 -12.87 10.35 -8.65
CA HIS A 97 -12.56 9.52 -7.50
C HIS A 97 -12.72 10.29 -6.18
N TRP A 98 -12.32 11.57 -6.09
CA TRP A 98 -12.53 12.37 -4.87
C TRP A 98 -14.02 12.44 -4.48
N ARG A 99 -14.90 12.58 -5.47
CA ARG A 99 -16.36 12.68 -5.24
C ARG A 99 -16.96 11.37 -4.76
N SER A 100 -16.36 10.23 -5.12
CA SER A 100 -16.81 8.92 -4.64
C SER A 100 -16.31 8.61 -3.22
N LEU A 101 -15.31 9.34 -2.72
CA LEU A 101 -14.79 9.14 -1.36
C LEU A 101 -15.78 9.55 -0.28
N ARG A 102 -15.95 8.67 0.71
CA ARG A 102 -16.81 8.86 1.89
C ARG A 102 -16.02 8.54 3.15
N ASP A 103 -16.31 9.28 4.22
CA ASP A 103 -15.71 8.99 5.53
C ASP A 103 -16.07 7.59 6.02
N GLY A 104 -15.08 6.89 6.54
CA GLY A 104 -15.24 5.54 7.07
C GLY A 104 -15.24 4.46 5.98
N MET A 105 -15.00 4.80 4.71
CA MET A 105 -15.01 3.79 3.65
C MET A 105 -13.75 2.90 3.69
N PRO A 106 -13.87 1.60 3.41
CA PRO A 106 -12.72 0.74 3.24
C PRO A 106 -12.00 1.07 1.94
N VAL A 107 -10.67 1.10 1.99
CA VAL A 107 -9.81 1.38 0.84
C VAL A 107 -8.68 0.37 0.74
N LEU A 108 -8.12 0.24 -0.47
CA LEU A 108 -6.86 -0.46 -0.73
C LEU A 108 -5.85 0.56 -1.26
N VAL A 109 -4.65 0.60 -0.69
CA VAL A 109 -3.51 1.36 -1.22
C VAL A 109 -2.44 0.37 -1.65
N VAL A 110 -2.01 0.46 -2.91
CA VAL A 110 -0.97 -0.42 -3.47
C VAL A 110 0.30 0.37 -3.68
N PHE A 111 1.36 -0.06 -3.00
CA PHE A 111 2.73 0.39 -3.24
C PHE A 111 3.43 -0.66 -4.08
N THR A 112 4.04 -0.25 -5.18
CA THR A 112 4.79 -1.13 -6.08
C THR A 112 6.26 -0.76 -6.02
N GLY A 113 7.10 -1.72 -5.68
CA GLY A 113 8.54 -1.52 -5.65
C GLY A 113 9.25 -2.04 -6.89
N PRO A 114 10.57 -2.27 -6.79
CA PRO A 114 11.38 -2.80 -7.86
C PRO A 114 10.84 -4.12 -8.41
N HIS A 115 10.92 -4.27 -9.73
CA HIS A 115 10.46 -5.46 -10.45
C HIS A 115 11.22 -5.66 -11.77
N ALA A 116 11.37 -6.91 -12.15
CA ALA A 116 12.15 -7.34 -13.31
C ALA A 116 11.71 -8.69 -13.85
N TYR A 117 11.81 -8.87 -15.16
CA TYR A 117 11.64 -10.16 -15.80
C TYR A 117 12.88 -11.02 -15.60
N VAL A 118 12.69 -12.29 -15.20
CA VAL A 118 13.76 -13.28 -15.09
C VAL A 118 13.67 -14.22 -16.28
N SER A 119 14.69 -14.18 -17.13
CA SER A 119 14.83 -15.09 -18.27
C SER A 119 15.28 -16.48 -17.81
N PRO A 120 14.65 -17.57 -18.28
CA PRO A 120 15.11 -18.93 -18.02
C PRO A 120 16.55 -19.21 -18.46
N SER A 121 17.07 -18.44 -19.42
CA SER A 121 18.46 -18.56 -19.90
C SER A 121 19.50 -18.36 -18.80
N VAL A 122 19.12 -17.76 -17.66
CA VAL A 122 20.01 -17.52 -16.52
C VAL A 122 20.08 -18.73 -15.58
N TYR A 123 19.13 -19.65 -15.64
CA TYR A 123 19.08 -20.78 -14.71
C TYR A 123 20.02 -21.93 -15.09
N GLU A 124 20.42 -22.02 -16.35
CA GLU A 124 21.24 -23.12 -16.90
C GLU A 124 20.61 -24.53 -16.72
N GLU A 125 19.29 -24.59 -16.51
CA GLU A 125 18.52 -25.82 -16.32
C GLU A 125 17.40 -25.94 -17.37
N SER A 126 16.97 -27.18 -17.64
CA SER A 126 15.80 -27.48 -18.46
C SER A 126 15.06 -28.70 -17.92
N PRO A 127 13.72 -28.67 -17.79
CA PRO A 127 12.83 -27.57 -18.18
C PRO A 127 12.85 -26.40 -17.19
N ALA A 128 12.61 -25.19 -17.70
CA ALA A 128 12.51 -23.97 -16.90
C ALA A 128 11.40 -23.05 -17.40
N ALA A 129 10.78 -22.29 -16.48
CA ALA A 129 9.72 -21.34 -16.78
C ALA A 129 10.17 -19.89 -16.54
N PRO A 130 9.80 -18.94 -17.42
CA PRO A 130 10.07 -17.53 -17.19
C PRO A 130 9.21 -16.98 -16.06
N THR A 131 9.68 -15.93 -15.39
CA THR A 131 8.93 -15.31 -14.28
C THR A 131 9.25 -13.82 -14.16
N TRP A 132 8.59 -13.15 -13.22
CA TRP A 132 8.97 -11.84 -12.71
C TRP A 132 9.45 -11.97 -11.27
N ASN A 133 10.52 -11.25 -10.95
CA ASN A 133 10.81 -10.81 -9.59
C ASN A 133 10.16 -9.46 -9.38
N PHE A 134 9.52 -9.27 -8.24
CA PHE A 134 8.85 -8.01 -7.91
C PHE A 134 8.60 -7.88 -6.41
N THR A 135 8.38 -6.65 -6.00
CA THR A 135 7.98 -6.30 -4.65
C THR A 135 6.70 -5.47 -4.65
N SER A 136 5.78 -5.76 -3.73
CA SER A 136 4.53 -5.02 -3.60
C SER A 136 4.03 -5.04 -2.17
N VAL A 137 3.40 -3.95 -1.74
CA VAL A 137 2.71 -3.84 -0.46
C VAL A 137 1.27 -3.39 -0.72
N HIS A 138 0.32 -4.16 -0.23
CA HIS A 138 -1.11 -3.89 -0.29
C HIS A 138 -1.58 -3.51 1.12
N VAL A 139 -2.02 -2.26 1.28
CA VAL A 139 -2.51 -1.72 2.55
C VAL A 139 -4.03 -1.61 2.50
N HIS A 140 -4.70 -2.24 3.44
CA HIS A 140 -6.12 -2.04 3.68
C HIS A 140 -6.33 -1.11 4.87
N GLY A 141 -7.19 -0.12 4.69
CA GLY A 141 -7.49 0.84 5.74
C GLY A 141 -8.87 1.44 5.63
N THR A 142 -9.14 2.33 6.57
CA THR A 142 -10.35 3.14 6.60
C THR A 142 -10.01 4.57 6.25
N LEU A 143 -10.64 5.13 5.22
CA LEU A 143 -10.37 6.50 4.78
C LEU A 143 -11.20 7.50 5.58
N ARG A 144 -10.56 8.62 5.95
CA ARG A 144 -11.16 9.81 6.57
C ARG A 144 -10.80 11.02 5.73
N ARG A 145 -11.79 11.71 5.17
CA ARG A 145 -11.56 12.97 4.47
C ARG A 145 -11.16 14.04 5.47
N ILE A 146 -10.29 14.93 5.02
CA ILE A 146 -9.98 16.17 5.71
C ILE A 146 -10.81 17.23 4.99
N GLU A 147 -11.89 17.67 5.62
CA GLU A 147 -12.78 18.66 5.00
C GLU A 147 -12.19 20.06 5.14
N PRO A 148 -11.86 20.75 4.02
CA PRO A 148 -11.17 22.05 4.08
C PRO A 148 -12.02 23.17 4.69
N ASP A 149 -13.35 23.04 4.65
CA ASP A 149 -14.29 24.00 5.26
C ASP A 149 -14.33 23.91 6.79
N ARG A 150 -13.84 22.79 7.36
CA ARG A 150 -13.72 22.58 8.80
C ARG A 150 -12.29 22.73 9.32
N SER A 151 -11.28 22.47 8.48
CA SER A 151 -9.87 22.75 8.78
C SER A 151 -9.05 22.95 7.50
N ALA A 152 -8.98 24.19 7.05
CA ALA A 152 -8.09 24.60 5.95
C ALA A 152 -6.61 24.37 6.32
N ASP A 153 -6.27 24.47 7.61
CA ASP A 153 -4.93 24.23 8.13
C ASP A 153 -4.55 22.75 8.04
N ASP A 154 -5.47 21.81 8.32
CA ASP A 154 -5.18 20.37 8.18
C ASP A 154 -4.85 19.97 6.73
N THR A 155 -5.50 20.60 5.74
CA THR A 155 -5.20 20.32 4.32
C THR A 155 -3.80 20.84 3.97
N LEU A 156 -3.45 22.03 4.46
CA LEU A 156 -2.11 22.58 4.30
C LEU A 156 -1.05 21.72 5.00
N ASP A 157 -1.36 21.17 6.17
CA ASP A 157 -0.48 20.27 6.91
C ASP A 157 -0.17 19.00 6.10
N VAL A 158 -1.17 18.40 5.45
CA VAL A 158 -0.94 17.25 4.56
C VAL A 158 -0.07 17.65 3.36
N ILE A 159 -0.34 18.79 2.74
CA ILE A 159 0.45 19.30 1.61
C ILE A 159 1.91 19.50 2.04
N THR A 160 2.14 20.22 3.13
CA THR A 160 3.51 20.53 3.63
C THR A 160 4.22 19.29 4.14
N ALA A 161 3.54 18.36 4.81
CA ALA A 161 4.10 17.06 5.18
C ALA A 161 4.54 16.27 3.94
N THR A 162 3.73 16.29 2.88
CA THR A 162 4.08 15.67 1.59
C THR A 162 5.35 16.31 1.03
N VAL A 163 5.42 17.64 0.96
CA VAL A 163 6.63 18.34 0.49
C VAL A 163 7.86 17.94 1.31
N ARG A 164 7.79 17.95 2.65
CA ARG A 164 8.91 17.54 3.52
C ARG A 164 9.37 16.11 3.25
N ALA A 165 8.43 15.19 3.05
CA ALA A 165 8.74 13.78 2.78
C ALA A 165 9.52 13.58 1.47
N TYR A 166 9.31 14.42 0.46
CA TYR A 166 9.98 14.32 -0.84
C TYR A 166 11.23 15.19 -0.96
N GLU A 167 11.15 16.47 -0.58
CA GLU A 167 12.27 17.41 -0.75
C GLU A 167 13.49 17.03 0.10
N SER A 168 13.27 16.36 1.24
CA SER A 168 14.36 15.77 2.04
C SER A 168 15.26 14.82 1.24
N ARG A 169 14.76 14.21 0.16
CA ARG A 169 15.52 13.30 -0.72
C ARG A 169 16.24 13.99 -1.87
N PHE A 170 15.84 15.21 -2.24
CA PHE A 170 16.41 15.92 -3.39
C PHE A 170 17.65 16.75 -3.04
N GLY A 171 17.92 17.00 -1.75
CA GLY A 171 19.19 17.59 -1.28
C GLY A 171 19.46 19.03 -1.72
N ARG A 172 18.45 19.72 -2.25
CA ARG A 172 18.57 21.09 -2.80
C ARG A 172 18.26 22.20 -1.79
N ASN A 173 17.93 21.85 -0.55
CA ASN A 173 17.58 22.80 0.52
C ASN A 173 16.52 23.83 0.08
N TRP A 174 15.58 23.43 -0.77
CA TRP A 174 14.49 24.31 -1.18
C TRP A 174 13.58 24.58 0.03
N ASP A 175 13.43 25.87 0.37
CA ASP A 175 12.60 26.29 1.49
C ASP A 175 11.16 26.55 1.03
N MET A 176 10.23 25.75 1.54
CA MET A 176 8.82 25.89 1.22
C MET A 176 8.17 27.12 1.85
N SER A 177 8.82 27.77 2.83
CA SER A 177 8.28 28.92 3.57
C SER A 177 7.84 30.05 2.63
N ASP A 178 8.62 30.27 1.56
CA ASP A 178 8.32 31.27 0.52
C ASP A 178 7.09 30.91 -0.35
N SER A 179 6.66 29.65 -0.31
CA SER A 179 5.54 29.11 -1.11
C SER A 179 4.26 28.85 -0.31
N ILE A 180 4.25 29.09 1.00
CA ILE A 180 3.08 28.79 1.85
C ILE A 180 1.84 29.58 1.42
N GLU A 181 1.97 30.88 1.13
CA GLU A 181 0.84 31.68 0.63
C GLU A 181 0.35 31.19 -0.74
N TYR A 182 1.26 30.69 -1.57
CA TYR A 182 0.89 30.06 -2.83
C TYR A 182 0.10 28.77 -2.59
N PHE A 183 0.52 27.91 -1.65
CA PHE A 183 -0.20 26.69 -1.28
C PHE A 183 -1.60 27.01 -0.75
N ARG A 184 -1.74 27.98 0.16
CA ARG A 184 -3.03 28.45 0.68
C ARG A 184 -3.98 28.90 -0.43
N ARG A 185 -3.45 29.52 -1.49
CA ARG A 185 -4.27 29.96 -2.64
C ARG A 185 -4.81 28.80 -3.47
N ILE A 186 -4.06 27.70 -3.62
CA ILE A 186 -4.46 26.57 -4.46
C ILE A 186 -5.12 25.42 -3.68
N GLN A 187 -4.92 25.34 -2.36
CA GLN A 187 -5.47 24.27 -1.52
C GLN A 187 -7.00 24.10 -1.56
N PRO A 188 -7.85 25.12 -1.87
CA PRO A 188 -9.28 24.88 -2.01
C PRO A 188 -9.64 23.86 -3.10
N ALA A 189 -8.74 23.62 -4.07
CA ALA A 189 -8.88 22.59 -5.10
C ALA A 189 -8.33 21.22 -4.68
N VAL A 190 -7.77 21.09 -3.48
CA VAL A 190 -7.12 19.86 -2.98
C VAL A 190 -8.05 19.17 -2.00
N GLY A 191 -8.28 17.87 -2.22
CA GLY A 191 -8.97 16.98 -1.30
C GLY A 191 -7.95 16.13 -0.58
N ALA A 192 -7.70 16.47 0.69
CA ALA A 192 -6.80 15.71 1.56
C ALA A 192 -7.56 14.64 2.35
N PHE A 193 -6.87 13.58 2.72
CA PHE A 193 -7.44 12.48 3.49
C PHE A 193 -6.37 11.75 4.29
N ARG A 194 -6.83 11.03 5.32
CA ARG A 194 -6.05 10.11 6.14
C ARG A 194 -6.57 8.69 5.93
N ILE A 195 -5.70 7.70 6.06
CA ILE A 195 -6.05 6.29 6.00
C ILE A 195 -5.53 5.62 7.27
N ASP A 196 -6.45 5.16 8.11
CA ASP A 196 -6.14 4.37 9.29
C ASP A 196 -5.85 2.93 8.82
N VAL A 197 -4.60 2.49 8.93
CA VAL A 197 -4.17 1.20 8.39
C VAL A 197 -4.61 0.07 9.31
N THR A 198 -5.45 -0.81 8.77
CA THR A 198 -6.04 -1.93 9.52
C THR A 198 -5.36 -3.26 9.23
N ARG A 199 -4.80 -3.41 8.02
CA ARG A 199 -4.12 -4.62 7.57
C ARG A 199 -3.15 -4.26 6.45
N ALA A 200 -2.06 -4.99 6.37
CA ALA A 200 -1.19 -4.98 5.21
C ALA A 200 -0.80 -6.41 4.83
N GLU A 201 -0.58 -6.61 3.54
CA GLU A 201 -0.01 -7.81 2.97
C GLU A 201 1.10 -7.40 2.01
N SER A 202 2.25 -8.04 2.07
CA SER A 202 3.37 -7.75 1.17
C SER A 202 3.82 -9.01 0.43
N MET A 203 4.45 -8.82 -0.72
CA MET A 203 5.04 -9.89 -1.51
C MET A 203 6.39 -9.43 -2.02
N PHE A 204 7.42 -10.17 -1.66
CA PHE A 204 8.80 -9.97 -2.07
C PHE A 204 9.25 -11.16 -2.90
N LYS A 205 8.83 -11.28 -4.16
CA LYS A 205 9.25 -12.40 -5.01
C LYS A 205 10.60 -12.07 -5.63
N LEU A 206 11.67 -12.66 -5.11
CA LEU A 206 13.07 -12.34 -5.43
C LEU A 206 13.90 -13.62 -5.71
N SER A 207 13.28 -14.63 -6.34
CA SER A 207 13.84 -15.94 -6.66
C SER A 207 14.28 -16.81 -5.48
N GLN A 208 13.83 -16.55 -4.25
CA GLN A 208 14.20 -17.36 -3.08
C GLN A 208 13.59 -18.76 -3.03
N GLU A 209 12.67 -19.11 -3.94
CA GLU A 209 12.26 -20.51 -4.11
C GLU A 209 13.31 -21.38 -4.82
N LYS A 210 14.31 -20.74 -5.44
CA LYS A 210 15.43 -21.42 -6.11
C LYS A 210 16.54 -21.73 -5.13
N ASP A 211 17.43 -22.66 -5.51
CA ASP A 211 18.67 -22.88 -4.78
C ASP A 211 19.57 -21.63 -4.81
N GLN A 212 20.53 -21.57 -3.88
CA GLN A 212 21.37 -20.41 -3.69
C GLN A 212 22.22 -20.06 -4.92
N GLU A 213 22.66 -21.06 -5.69
CA GLU A 213 23.49 -20.85 -6.87
C GLU A 213 22.67 -20.21 -8.00
N THR A 214 21.48 -20.76 -8.25
CA THR A 214 20.53 -20.21 -9.23
C THR A 214 20.09 -18.80 -8.84
N ARG A 215 19.78 -18.53 -7.56
CA ARG A 215 19.44 -17.19 -7.08
C ARG A 215 20.58 -16.19 -7.30
N LYS A 216 21.84 -16.59 -7.03
CA LYS A 216 23.04 -15.77 -7.31
C LYS A 216 23.23 -15.49 -8.80
N ARG A 217 22.97 -16.45 -9.68
CA ARG A 217 23.01 -16.22 -11.14
C ARG A 217 21.99 -15.16 -11.57
N VAL A 218 20.76 -15.22 -11.03
CA VAL A 218 19.73 -14.20 -11.31
C VAL A 218 20.17 -12.82 -10.82
N GLN A 219 20.66 -12.73 -9.59
CA GLN A 219 21.16 -11.47 -9.02
C GLN A 219 22.29 -10.89 -9.88
N HIS A 220 23.30 -11.71 -10.21
CA HIS A 220 24.43 -11.26 -11.02
C HIS A 220 24.01 -10.82 -12.43
N SER A 221 23.07 -11.55 -13.06
CA SER A 221 22.51 -11.15 -14.34
C SER A 221 21.82 -9.78 -14.28
N PHE A 222 21.25 -9.42 -13.14
CA PHE A 222 20.63 -8.12 -12.93
C PHE A 222 21.66 -7.01 -12.66
N GLU A 223 22.70 -7.30 -11.88
CA GLU A 223 23.84 -6.39 -11.64
C GLU A 223 24.60 -6.02 -12.90
N GLN A 224 24.71 -6.93 -13.87
CA GLN A 224 25.42 -6.69 -15.14
C GLN A 224 24.54 -6.05 -16.21
N SER A 225 23.26 -5.80 -15.92
CA SER A 225 22.32 -5.27 -16.91
C SER A 225 22.36 -3.75 -16.96
N ASN A 226 22.19 -3.16 -18.15
CA ASN A 226 22.04 -1.70 -18.31
C ASN A 226 20.69 -1.13 -17.80
N SER A 227 19.89 -1.94 -17.09
CA SER A 227 18.56 -1.56 -16.60
C SER A 227 18.63 -1.17 -15.14
N ARG A 228 18.29 0.09 -14.83
CA ARG A 228 18.15 0.55 -13.44
C ARG A 228 17.23 -0.35 -12.61
N ARG A 229 16.13 -0.83 -13.19
CA ARG A 229 15.19 -1.72 -12.49
C ARG A 229 15.82 -3.07 -12.13
N HIS A 230 16.75 -3.57 -12.94
CA HIS A 230 17.50 -4.77 -12.60
C HIS A 230 18.39 -4.53 -11.38
N HIS A 231 19.14 -3.42 -11.36
CA HIS A 231 19.96 -3.06 -10.20
C HIS A 231 19.12 -2.93 -8.91
N GLU A 232 17.99 -2.22 -8.95
CA GLU A 232 17.11 -2.05 -7.78
C GLU A 232 16.57 -3.40 -7.26
N VAL A 233 16.29 -4.37 -8.15
CA VAL A 233 15.90 -5.73 -7.73
C VAL A 233 17.10 -6.50 -7.18
N ALA A 234 18.28 -6.38 -7.78
CA ALA A 234 19.49 -7.05 -7.31
C ALA A 234 19.90 -6.58 -5.90
N GLU A 235 19.81 -5.29 -5.62
CA GLU A 235 20.06 -4.72 -4.28
C GLU A 235 19.10 -5.33 -3.23
N LEU A 236 17.83 -5.50 -3.58
CA LEU A 236 16.87 -6.18 -2.69
C LEU A 236 17.16 -7.68 -2.55
N MET A 237 17.60 -8.35 -3.63
CA MET A 237 18.01 -9.76 -3.57
C MET A 237 19.22 -9.97 -2.66
N GLU A 238 20.16 -9.02 -2.63
CA GLU A 238 21.34 -9.04 -1.75
C GLU A 238 20.97 -8.81 -0.28
N ARG A 239 20.04 -7.87 -0.01
CA ARG A 239 19.55 -7.56 1.35
C ARG A 239 18.72 -8.69 1.98
N LEU A 240 18.03 -9.49 1.16
CA LEU A 240 17.11 -10.52 1.65
C LEU A 240 17.92 -11.70 2.23
N PRO A 241 17.70 -12.06 3.52
CA PRO A 241 18.52 -13.03 4.25
C PRO A 241 18.51 -14.46 3.66
#